data_AF-A0A1H6G2W8-F1
#
_entry.id   AF-A0A1H6G2W8-F1
#
_cell.length_a   1.000
_cell.length_b   1.000
_cell.length_c   1.000
_cell.angle_alpha   90.00
_cell.angle_beta   90.00
_cell.angle_gamma   90.00
#
_symmetry.space_group_name_H-M   'P 1'
#
loop_
_entity.id
_entity.type
_entity.pdbx_description
1 polymer ?
#
loop_
_entity_poly.entity_id
_entity_poly.type
_entity_poly.pdbx_seq_one_letter_code
_entity_poly.pdbx_strand_id
1 'polypeptide(L)'
;MGGSSMGLPSTAWTCTVLPTCCRSLPQPRDAAQDLLQEVKQMPTDTDDSVGRDRATAADLSSYVLVVASLYIGFGFLWYYSAKEKLFDQDGEMPPPLKERFDGSFLDTVPGLDTAWLLLGIVEAVVFLVVVASLLAGEFLPHRRKPLLLNFLALSMLTFAGMLFAESMVGEFESVFQLFTYLAGTALLIVLVLLMPPYRDRRWLASLSLR
;
A
#
# COMPACT_ATOMS: atom_id res chain seq x y z
N MET A 1 28.78 59.44 17.82
CA MET A 1 28.83 60.28 19.04
C MET A 1 27.42 60.40 19.59
N GLY A 2 27.24 60.09 20.87
CA GLY A 2 25.95 60.14 21.60
C GLY A 2 25.13 58.84 21.44
N GLY A 3 24.64 58.19 22.48
CA GLY A 3 24.65 58.45 23.91
C GLY A 3 23.89 57.31 24.60
N SER A 4 24.37 56.92 25.77
CA SER A 4 23.83 55.87 26.64
C SER A 4 22.41 56.17 27.13
N SER A 5 21.61 55.12 27.34
CA SER A 5 20.77 54.99 28.55
C SER A 5 20.24 53.56 28.69
N MET A 6 20.88 52.80 29.59
CA MET A 6 20.29 51.62 30.25
C MET A 6 19.14 52.08 31.14
N GLY A 7 17.97 51.45 30.98
CA GLY A 7 16.84 51.56 31.90
C GLY A 7 16.45 50.16 32.37
N LEU A 8 16.90 49.78 33.55
CA LEU A 8 16.40 48.64 34.32
C LEU A 8 15.11 49.07 35.04
N PRO A 9 14.00 48.31 34.96
CA PRO A 9 12.93 48.42 35.94
C PRO A 9 13.26 47.55 37.16
N SER A 10 13.50 48.23 38.27
CA SER A 10 13.48 47.69 39.62
C SER A 10 12.08 47.19 39.99
N THR A 11 11.94 45.91 40.29
CA THR A 11 10.85 45.43 41.14
C THR A 11 11.44 44.63 42.28
N ALA A 12 11.79 45.35 43.34
CA ALA A 12 11.92 44.82 44.67
C ALA A 12 10.52 44.40 45.14
N TRP A 13 10.27 43.11 45.23
CA TRP A 13 9.16 42.59 46.01
C TRP A 13 9.67 42.19 47.38
N THR A 14 9.27 43.02 48.34
CA THR A 14 9.32 42.82 49.78
C THR A 14 8.79 41.45 50.19
N CYS A 15 9.64 40.66 50.84
CA CYS A 15 9.23 39.51 51.65
C CYS A 15 8.58 40.00 52.95
N THR A 16 7.27 40.20 52.91
CA THR A 16 6.45 40.41 54.12
C THR A 16 6.15 39.05 54.76
N VAL A 17 6.87 38.79 55.85
CA VAL A 17 6.51 38.03 57.06
C VAL A 17 5.17 37.27 57.00
N LEU A 18 5.25 35.95 56.81
CA LEU A 18 4.22 34.97 57.18
C LEU A 18 4.86 33.83 57.98
N PRO A 19 4.38 33.52 59.20
CA PRO A 19 4.94 32.47 60.05
C PRO A 19 4.34 31.12 59.66
N THR A 20 4.75 30.56 58.52
CA THR A 20 4.38 29.18 58.13
C THR A 20 5.51 28.43 57.42
N CYS A 21 6.74 28.95 57.48
CA CYS A 21 7.95 28.25 57.01
C CYS A 21 8.48 27.26 58.06
N CYS A 22 7.65 26.29 58.44
CA CYS A 22 8.11 25.02 59.02
C CYS A 22 7.43 23.88 58.24
N ARG A 23 7.79 23.77 56.95
CA ARG A 23 7.53 22.54 56.20
C ARG A 23 8.61 21.56 56.62
N SER A 24 8.20 20.53 57.36
CA SER A 24 9.00 19.38 57.76
C SER A 24 9.89 18.91 56.61
N LEU A 25 11.20 18.82 56.84
CA LEU A 25 12.09 18.06 55.97
C LEU A 25 11.59 16.60 55.96
N PRO A 26 11.34 15.99 54.77
CA PRO A 26 10.93 14.59 54.70
C PRO A 26 11.99 13.71 55.37
N GLN A 27 11.54 12.76 56.17
CA GLN A 27 12.39 11.87 56.93
C GLN A 27 13.15 10.97 55.93
N PRO A 28 14.45 10.68 56.11
CA PRO A 28 15.27 9.93 55.14
C PRO A 28 14.78 8.49 54.83
N ARG A 29 13.79 7.98 55.57
CA ARG A 29 13.12 6.70 55.27
C ARG A 29 12.14 6.79 54.12
N ASP A 30 11.52 7.95 53.90
CA ASP A 30 10.46 8.13 52.90
C ASP A 30 11.07 8.24 51.50
N ALA A 31 12.18 8.97 51.36
CA ALA A 31 12.93 9.07 50.11
C ALA A 31 13.50 7.71 49.62
N ALA A 32 13.89 6.83 50.54
CA ALA A 32 14.37 5.49 50.19
C ALA A 32 13.23 4.57 49.73
N GLN A 33 12.02 4.73 50.30
CA GLN A 33 10.83 4.00 49.86
C GLN A 33 10.32 4.52 48.51
N ASP A 34 10.38 5.83 48.28
CA ASP A 34 10.03 6.44 47.00
C ASP A 34 10.96 5.95 45.88
N LEU A 35 12.28 5.89 46.12
CA LEU A 35 13.23 5.35 45.14
C LEU A 35 13.04 3.84 44.91
N LEU A 36 12.68 3.08 45.94
CA LEU A 36 12.33 1.66 45.77
C LEU A 36 11.02 1.49 45.00
N GLN A 37 10.05 2.39 45.18
CA GLN A 37 8.84 2.40 44.37
C GLN A 37 9.13 2.82 42.93
N GLU A 38 10.04 3.77 42.70
CA GLU A 38 10.46 4.21 41.37
C GLU A 38 11.26 3.12 40.63
N VAL A 39 12.15 2.40 41.33
CA VAL A 39 12.85 1.22 40.79
C VAL A 39 11.88 0.06 40.54
N LYS A 40 10.84 -0.11 41.38
CA LYS A 40 9.81 -1.14 41.19
C LYS A 40 8.79 -0.78 40.10
N GLN A 41 8.64 0.51 39.81
CA GLN A 41 7.83 1.06 38.72
C GLN A 41 8.65 1.27 37.45
N MET A 42 9.97 1.05 37.47
CA MET A 42 10.81 1.09 36.29
C MET A 42 10.28 0.04 35.31
N PRO A 43 9.61 0.46 34.23
CA PRO A 43 9.01 -0.47 33.30
C PRO A 43 10.16 -1.28 32.69
N THR A 44 10.06 -2.60 32.73
CA THR A 44 10.90 -3.47 31.91
C THR A 44 10.59 -3.20 30.44
N ASP A 45 11.27 -2.20 29.88
CA ASP A 45 11.19 -1.67 28.51
C ASP A 45 11.44 -2.75 27.42
N THR A 46 11.87 -3.94 27.86
CA THR A 46 12.10 -5.14 27.05
C THR A 46 10.84 -5.73 26.42
N ASP A 47 9.66 -5.59 27.03
CA ASP A 47 8.43 -6.20 26.46
C ASP A 47 7.88 -5.35 25.30
N ASP A 48 7.96 -4.02 25.43
CA ASP A 48 7.52 -3.07 24.40
C ASP A 48 8.45 -3.04 23.18
N SER A 49 9.75 -3.28 23.37
CA SER A 49 10.70 -3.35 22.25
C SER A 49 10.47 -4.60 21.38
N VAL A 50 10.24 -5.76 22.01
CA VAL A 50 10.02 -7.03 21.28
C VAL A 50 8.72 -6.98 20.46
N GLY A 51 7.64 -6.41 21.02
CA GLY A 51 6.39 -6.21 20.29
C GLY A 51 6.56 -5.28 19.08
N ARG A 52 7.31 -4.19 19.24
CA ARG A 52 7.60 -3.21 18.18
C ARG A 52 8.43 -3.80 17.04
N ASP A 53 9.41 -4.63 17.35
CA ASP A 53 10.28 -5.27 16.36
C ASP A 53 9.51 -6.29 15.51
N ARG A 54 8.64 -7.09 16.15
CA ARG A 54 7.78 -8.06 15.45
C ARG A 54 6.78 -7.37 14.52
N ALA A 55 6.14 -6.29 14.98
CA ALA A 55 5.23 -5.49 14.14
C ALA A 55 5.95 -4.92 12.91
N THR A 56 7.16 -4.40 13.10
CA THR A 56 7.98 -3.85 12.02
C THR A 56 8.39 -4.93 11.00
N ALA A 57 8.75 -6.13 11.47
CA ALA A 57 9.10 -7.25 10.60
C ALA A 57 7.89 -7.74 9.77
N ALA A 58 6.71 -7.80 10.37
CA ALA A 58 5.47 -8.14 9.68
C ALA A 58 5.10 -7.10 8.62
N ASP A 59 5.16 -5.80 8.95
CA ASP A 59 4.90 -4.72 8.00
C ASP A 59 5.84 -4.77 6.79
N LEU A 60 7.13 -5.06 7.02
CA LEU A 60 8.14 -5.17 5.97
C LEU A 60 7.93 -6.42 5.10
N SER A 61 7.69 -7.58 5.69
CA SER A 61 7.51 -8.83 4.94
C SER A 61 6.27 -8.76 4.07
N SER A 62 5.15 -8.26 4.60
CA SER A 62 3.94 -8.04 3.83
C SER A 62 4.14 -7.02 2.72
N TYR A 63 4.85 -5.92 2.98
CA TYR A 63 5.18 -4.96 1.93
C TYR A 63 5.96 -5.60 0.78
N VAL A 64 7.03 -6.35 1.09
CA VAL A 64 7.88 -7.00 0.09
C VAL A 64 7.07 -8.06 -0.67
N LEU A 65 6.27 -8.87 0.01
CA LEU A 65 5.45 -9.89 -0.61
C LEU A 65 4.41 -9.29 -1.56
N VAL A 66 3.70 -8.25 -1.15
CA VAL A 66 2.69 -7.59 -2.01
C VAL A 66 3.37 -6.99 -3.24
N VAL A 67 4.45 -6.24 -3.04
CA VAL A 67 5.20 -5.62 -4.14
C VAL A 67 5.76 -6.69 -5.08
N ALA A 68 6.37 -7.75 -4.55
CA ALA A 68 6.90 -8.85 -5.36
C ALA A 68 5.79 -9.54 -6.16
N SER A 69 4.65 -9.85 -5.55
CA SER A 69 3.51 -10.47 -6.24
C SER A 69 2.95 -9.59 -7.36
N LEU A 70 2.95 -8.27 -7.18
CA LEU A 70 2.51 -7.32 -8.22
C LEU A 70 3.47 -7.27 -9.41
N TYR A 71 4.78 -7.15 -9.16
CA TYR A 71 5.74 -7.04 -10.25
C TYR A 71 6.03 -8.38 -10.93
N ILE A 72 6.15 -9.44 -10.15
CA ILE A 72 6.44 -10.78 -10.67
C ILE A 72 5.13 -11.40 -11.15
N GLY A 73 4.21 -11.72 -10.24
CA GLY A 73 2.99 -12.46 -10.61
C GLY A 73 2.16 -11.74 -11.68
N PHE A 74 1.75 -10.51 -11.38
CA PHE A 74 0.93 -9.71 -12.29
C PHE A 74 1.71 -9.24 -13.52
N GLY A 75 2.98 -8.85 -13.38
CA GLY A 75 3.83 -8.49 -14.52
C GLY A 75 4.05 -9.64 -15.51
N PHE A 76 4.32 -10.86 -15.02
CA PHE A 76 4.45 -12.04 -15.88
C PHE A 76 3.14 -12.42 -16.56
N LEU A 77 2.00 -12.29 -15.86
CA LEU A 77 0.68 -12.56 -16.42
C LEU A 77 0.43 -11.70 -17.68
N TRP A 78 0.64 -10.38 -17.57
CA TRP A 78 0.43 -9.48 -18.71
C TRP A 78 1.48 -9.66 -19.80
N TYR A 79 2.74 -9.95 -19.44
CA TYR A 79 3.78 -10.24 -20.41
C TYR A 79 3.44 -11.45 -21.29
N TYR A 80 3.12 -12.60 -20.68
CA TYR A 80 2.82 -13.82 -21.43
C TYR A 80 1.53 -13.68 -22.23
N SER A 81 0.51 -13.08 -21.63
CA SER A 81 -0.76 -12.84 -22.32
C SER A 81 -0.59 -11.95 -23.55
N ALA A 82 0.11 -10.83 -23.43
CA ALA A 82 0.38 -9.95 -24.56
C ALA A 82 1.29 -10.62 -25.61
N LYS A 83 2.31 -11.35 -25.15
CA LYS A 83 3.24 -12.06 -26.05
C LYS A 83 2.51 -13.08 -26.90
N GLU A 84 1.67 -13.90 -26.28
CA GLU A 84 0.92 -14.94 -26.96
C GLU A 84 0.05 -14.34 -28.07
N LYS A 85 -0.73 -13.30 -27.74
CA LYS A 85 -1.66 -12.68 -28.69
C LYS A 85 -0.95 -11.94 -29.82
N LEU A 86 0.10 -11.18 -29.51
CA LEU A 86 0.74 -10.28 -30.49
C LEU A 86 1.87 -10.93 -31.29
N PHE A 87 2.58 -11.90 -30.73
CA PHE A 87 3.77 -12.47 -31.37
C PHE A 87 3.67 -13.96 -31.66
N ASP A 88 2.93 -14.73 -30.86
CA ASP A 88 2.79 -16.17 -31.11
C ASP A 88 1.56 -16.47 -31.99
N GLN A 89 0.57 -15.58 -32.01
CA GLN A 89 -0.68 -15.71 -32.78
C GLN A 89 -0.88 -14.60 -33.81
N ASP A 90 0.08 -13.69 -34.00
CA ASP A 90 0.05 -12.59 -34.98
C ASP A 90 -1.20 -11.69 -34.90
N GLY A 91 -1.83 -11.60 -33.73
CA GLY A 91 -3.07 -10.84 -33.52
C GLY A 91 -4.34 -11.56 -33.97
N GLU A 92 -4.24 -12.81 -34.41
CA GLU A 92 -5.39 -13.62 -34.81
C GLU A 92 -5.90 -14.47 -33.65
N MET A 93 -7.21 -14.51 -33.47
CA MET A 93 -7.82 -15.36 -32.44
C MET A 93 -7.63 -16.83 -32.84
N PRO A 94 -7.18 -17.71 -31.93
CA PRO A 94 -6.96 -19.11 -32.26
C PRO A 94 -8.31 -19.81 -32.57
N PRO A 95 -8.33 -20.81 -33.47
CA PRO A 95 -9.57 -21.41 -33.97
C PRO A 95 -10.54 -21.92 -32.88
N PRO A 96 -10.09 -22.60 -31.81
CA PRO A 96 -10.99 -23.07 -30.76
C PRO A 96 -11.69 -21.94 -29.99
N LEU A 97 -11.11 -20.73 -29.97
CA LEU A 97 -11.73 -19.55 -29.38
C LEU A 97 -12.67 -18.87 -30.39
N LYS A 98 -12.28 -18.82 -31.67
CA LYS A 98 -13.15 -18.28 -32.74
C LYS A 98 -14.51 -18.96 -32.77
N GLU A 99 -14.54 -20.29 -32.69
CA GLU A 99 -15.78 -21.07 -32.67
C GLU A 99 -16.68 -20.74 -31.47
N ARG A 100 -16.11 -20.35 -30.32
CA ARG A 100 -16.90 -19.98 -29.13
C ARG A 100 -17.58 -18.63 -29.27
N PHE A 101 -16.90 -17.70 -29.93
CA PHE A 101 -17.40 -16.35 -30.15
C PHE A 101 -18.16 -16.19 -31.47
N ASP A 102 -18.36 -17.27 -32.23
CA ASP A 102 -19.12 -17.28 -33.48
C ASP A 102 -20.56 -16.80 -33.25
N GLY A 103 -21.02 -15.85 -34.08
CA GLY A 103 -22.34 -15.23 -33.93
C GLY A 103 -22.51 -14.33 -32.69
N SER A 104 -21.44 -14.07 -31.92
CA SER A 104 -21.46 -13.09 -30.83
C SER A 104 -21.37 -11.65 -31.36
N PHE A 105 -21.58 -10.67 -30.47
CA PHE A 105 -21.38 -9.26 -30.82
C PHE A 105 -19.96 -8.97 -31.30
N LEU A 106 -18.94 -9.60 -30.67
CA LEU A 106 -17.54 -9.40 -31.02
C LEU A 106 -17.22 -9.91 -32.43
N ASP A 107 -17.95 -10.91 -32.91
CA ASP A 107 -17.83 -11.43 -34.27
C ASP A 107 -18.35 -10.42 -35.31
N THR A 108 -19.44 -9.71 -34.98
CA THR A 108 -20.02 -8.72 -35.90
C THR A 108 -19.31 -7.36 -35.85
N VAL A 109 -18.95 -6.89 -34.66
CA VAL A 109 -18.26 -5.61 -34.44
C VAL A 109 -17.33 -5.75 -33.22
N PRO A 110 -16.00 -5.67 -33.35
CA PRO A 110 -15.19 -5.28 -34.52
C PRO A 110 -14.71 -6.46 -35.40
N GLY A 111 -15.17 -7.68 -35.15
CA GLY A 111 -14.60 -8.93 -35.70
C GLY A 111 -13.66 -9.59 -34.69
N LEU A 112 -13.64 -10.92 -34.65
CA LEU A 112 -12.93 -11.70 -33.62
C LEU A 112 -11.43 -11.46 -33.61
N ASP A 113 -10.80 -11.43 -34.79
CA ASP A 113 -9.36 -11.16 -34.92
C ASP A 113 -9.02 -9.73 -34.50
N THR A 114 -9.82 -8.75 -34.92
CA THR A 114 -9.63 -7.36 -34.51
C THR A 114 -9.80 -7.20 -33.00
N ALA A 115 -10.81 -7.85 -32.41
CA ALA A 115 -11.04 -7.82 -30.96
C ALA A 115 -9.86 -8.46 -30.20
N TRP A 116 -9.33 -9.57 -30.71
CA TRP A 116 -8.17 -10.26 -30.14
C TRP A 116 -6.90 -9.43 -30.20
N LEU A 117 -6.62 -8.81 -31.35
CA LEU A 117 -5.50 -7.89 -31.52
C LEU A 117 -5.62 -6.68 -30.58
N LEU A 118 -6.79 -6.05 -30.52
CA LEU A 118 -7.03 -4.90 -29.62
C LEU A 118 -6.82 -5.28 -28.17
N LEU A 119 -7.29 -6.47 -27.76
CA LEU A 119 -7.04 -7.02 -26.44
C LEU A 119 -5.54 -7.19 -26.20
N GLY A 120 -4.81 -7.82 -27.13
CA GLY A 120 -3.35 -7.96 -27.04
C GLY A 120 -2.61 -6.63 -26.92
N ILE A 121 -3.03 -5.59 -27.63
CA ILE A 121 -2.44 -4.24 -27.52
C ILE A 121 -2.68 -3.65 -26.13
N VAL A 122 -3.90 -3.75 -25.59
CA VAL A 122 -4.21 -3.27 -24.24
C VAL A 122 -3.36 -3.99 -23.20
N GLU A 123 -3.24 -5.32 -23.30
CA GLU A 123 -2.40 -6.13 -22.43
C GLU A 123 -0.93 -5.73 -22.50
N ALA A 124 -0.42 -5.45 -23.71
CA ALA A 124 0.94 -4.95 -23.90
C ALA A 124 1.13 -3.58 -23.24
N VAL A 125 0.16 -2.67 -23.36
CA VAL A 125 0.20 -1.36 -22.69
C VAL A 125 0.23 -1.53 -21.17
N VAL A 126 -0.61 -2.42 -20.62
CA VAL A 126 -0.62 -2.74 -19.18
C VAL A 126 0.75 -3.26 -18.74
N PHE A 127 1.37 -4.16 -19.51
CA PHE A 127 2.73 -4.65 -19.25
C PHE A 127 3.77 -3.50 -19.30
N LEU A 128 3.69 -2.62 -20.29
CA LEU A 128 4.59 -1.48 -20.40
C LEU A 128 4.45 -0.52 -19.21
N VAL A 129 3.24 -0.34 -18.65
CA VAL A 129 3.03 0.49 -17.47
C VAL A 129 3.73 -0.12 -16.24
N VAL A 130 3.67 -1.44 -16.03
CA VAL A 130 4.38 -2.08 -14.91
C VAL A 130 5.90 -2.03 -15.08
N VAL A 131 6.41 -2.18 -16.31
CA VAL A 131 7.84 -1.99 -16.61
C VAL A 131 8.27 -0.55 -16.33
N ALA A 132 7.48 0.43 -16.77
CA ALA A 132 7.73 1.85 -16.48
C ALA A 132 7.72 2.13 -14.97
N SER A 133 6.78 1.54 -14.23
CA SER A 133 6.71 1.62 -12.76
C SER A 133 7.96 1.04 -12.08
N LEU A 134 8.48 -0.08 -12.60
CA LEU A 134 9.70 -0.72 -12.10
C LEU A 134 10.92 0.18 -12.33
N LEU A 135 11.06 0.72 -13.55
CA LEU A 135 12.15 1.63 -13.92
C LEU A 135 12.08 2.97 -13.16
N ALA A 136 10.88 3.47 -12.86
CA ALA A 136 10.67 4.67 -12.06
C ALA A 136 11.00 4.47 -10.57
N GLY A 137 11.17 3.22 -10.13
CA GLY A 137 11.47 2.86 -8.75
C GLY A 137 10.28 3.01 -7.80
N GLU A 138 9.03 2.88 -8.30
CA GLU A 138 7.82 2.99 -7.48
C GLU A 138 7.67 1.83 -6.48
N PHE A 139 8.49 0.78 -6.60
CA PHE A 139 8.60 -0.28 -5.59
C PHE A 139 9.20 0.21 -4.26
N LEU A 140 9.80 1.40 -4.20
CA LEU A 140 10.35 1.97 -2.97
C LEU A 140 9.25 2.56 -2.06
N PRO A 141 9.32 2.38 -0.73
CA PRO A 141 8.24 2.76 0.19
C PRO A 141 8.07 4.28 0.37
N HIS A 142 9.06 5.08 -0.04
CA HIS A 142 9.04 6.54 0.12
C HIS A 142 8.47 7.27 -1.11
N ARG A 143 8.29 6.59 -2.23
CA ARG A 143 7.80 7.20 -3.47
C ARG A 143 6.30 6.96 -3.62
N ARG A 144 5.60 7.97 -4.15
CA ARG A 144 4.21 7.82 -4.60
C ARG A 144 4.18 6.80 -5.75
N LYS A 145 3.06 6.08 -5.86
CA LYS A 145 2.92 4.92 -6.75
C LYS A 145 1.83 5.10 -7.82
N PRO A 146 1.80 6.22 -8.58
CA PRO A 146 0.74 6.45 -9.56
C PRO A 146 0.78 5.45 -10.72
N LEU A 147 1.95 5.05 -11.22
CA LEU A 147 2.04 4.08 -12.32
C LEU A 147 1.58 2.69 -11.88
N LEU A 148 1.94 2.26 -10.67
CA LEU A 148 1.46 0.99 -10.11
C LEU A 148 -0.07 0.97 -9.94
N LEU A 149 -0.67 2.08 -9.51
CA LEU A 149 -2.13 2.18 -9.41
C LEU A 149 -2.80 2.22 -10.78
N ASN A 150 -2.23 2.93 -11.75
CA ASN A 150 -2.72 2.93 -13.13
C ASN A 150 -2.63 1.54 -13.76
N PHE A 151 -1.52 0.83 -13.54
CA PHE A 151 -1.35 -0.56 -13.94
C PHE A 151 -2.46 -1.45 -13.39
N LEU A 152 -2.77 -1.35 -12.09
CA LEU A 152 -3.82 -2.13 -11.46
C LEU A 152 -5.22 -1.72 -11.95
N ALA A 153 -5.47 -0.43 -12.17
CA ALA A 153 -6.74 0.05 -12.70
C ALA A 153 -6.97 -0.44 -14.14
N LEU A 154 -5.94 -0.38 -14.99
CA LEU A 154 -5.98 -0.93 -16.35
C LEU A 154 -6.17 -2.45 -16.32
N SER A 155 -5.46 -3.16 -15.43
CA SER A 155 -5.65 -4.60 -15.22
C SER A 155 -7.11 -4.94 -14.89
N MET A 156 -7.71 -4.19 -13.95
CA MET A 156 -9.10 -4.37 -13.54
C MET A 156 -10.07 -4.11 -14.70
N LEU A 157 -9.80 -3.07 -15.51
CA LEU A 157 -10.59 -2.77 -16.71
C LEU A 157 -10.50 -3.90 -17.74
N THR A 158 -9.32 -4.44 -18.00
CA THR A 158 -9.12 -5.54 -18.94
C THR A 158 -9.84 -6.81 -18.47
N PHE A 159 -9.74 -7.17 -17.18
CA PHE A 159 -10.50 -8.28 -16.63
C PHE A 159 -12.01 -8.08 -16.72
N ALA A 160 -12.50 -6.85 -16.50
CA ALA A 160 -13.92 -6.54 -16.65
C ALA A 160 -14.39 -6.70 -18.11
N GLY A 161 -13.58 -6.27 -19.07
CA GLY A 161 -13.84 -6.46 -20.50
C GLY A 161 -13.88 -7.93 -20.91
N MET A 162 -12.91 -8.73 -20.46
CA MET A 162 -12.89 -10.18 -20.71
C MET A 162 -14.08 -10.88 -20.04
N LEU A 163 -14.41 -10.50 -18.80
CA LEU A 163 -15.55 -11.03 -18.06
C LEU A 163 -16.85 -10.79 -18.84
N PHE A 164 -17.02 -9.59 -19.37
CA PHE A 164 -18.15 -9.25 -20.21
C PHE A 164 -18.19 -10.13 -21.48
N ALA A 165 -17.08 -10.23 -22.20
CA ALA A 165 -16.98 -11.05 -23.41
C ALA A 165 -17.38 -12.51 -23.16
N GLU A 166 -16.80 -13.14 -22.14
CA GLU A 166 -17.10 -14.54 -21.79
C GLU A 166 -18.54 -14.74 -21.30
N SER A 167 -19.13 -13.71 -20.67
CA SER A 167 -20.54 -13.74 -20.30
C SER A 167 -21.48 -13.72 -21.50
N MET A 168 -21.03 -13.20 -22.66
CA MET A 168 -21.84 -13.21 -23.90
C MET A 168 -21.93 -14.59 -24.53
N VAL A 169 -20.92 -15.43 -24.36
CA VAL A 169 -20.84 -16.77 -24.93
C VAL A 169 -21.25 -17.88 -23.95
N GLY A 170 -21.56 -17.51 -22.70
CA GLY A 170 -22.08 -18.44 -21.69
C GLY A 170 -21.03 -19.33 -21.00
N GLU A 171 -19.76 -18.92 -21.04
CA GLU A 171 -18.62 -19.69 -20.50
C GLU A 171 -18.46 -19.47 -18.98
N PHE A 172 -19.36 -20.04 -18.19
CA PHE A 172 -19.42 -19.80 -16.73
C PHE A 172 -18.13 -20.14 -15.97
N GLU A 173 -17.35 -21.12 -16.44
CA GLU A 173 -16.06 -21.47 -15.83
C GLU A 173 -15.03 -20.35 -16.01
N SER A 174 -14.88 -19.84 -17.24
CA SER A 174 -14.00 -18.70 -17.53
C SER A 174 -14.45 -17.44 -16.79
N VAL A 175 -15.77 -17.19 -16.79
CA VAL A 175 -16.37 -16.05 -16.07
C VAL A 175 -16.03 -16.09 -14.57
N PHE A 176 -16.12 -17.25 -13.92
CA PHE A 176 -15.78 -17.37 -12.49
C PHE A 176 -14.29 -17.09 -12.22
N GLN A 177 -13.40 -17.59 -13.08
CA GLN A 177 -11.96 -17.33 -12.97
C GLN A 177 -11.66 -15.83 -13.15
N LEU A 178 -12.22 -15.21 -14.19
CA LEU A 178 -12.06 -13.77 -14.45
C LEU A 178 -12.63 -12.90 -13.34
N PHE A 179 -13.76 -13.29 -12.75
CA PHE A 179 -14.32 -12.60 -11.58
C PHE A 179 -13.36 -12.66 -10.39
N THR A 180 -12.71 -13.80 -10.16
CA THR A 180 -11.69 -13.96 -9.11
C THR A 180 -10.49 -13.05 -9.36
N TYR A 181 -10.00 -12.95 -10.59
CA TYR A 181 -8.92 -12.02 -10.95
C TYR A 181 -9.32 -10.56 -10.78
N LEU A 182 -10.54 -10.19 -11.19
CA LEU A 182 -11.07 -8.84 -11.02
C LEU A 182 -11.17 -8.46 -9.54
N ALA A 183 -11.76 -9.33 -8.71
CA ALA A 183 -11.89 -9.12 -7.27
C ALA A 183 -10.52 -9.08 -6.57
N GLY A 184 -9.59 -9.98 -6.94
CA GLY A 184 -8.23 -9.99 -6.45
C GLY A 184 -7.48 -8.69 -6.81
N THR A 185 -7.68 -8.17 -8.02
CA THR A 185 -7.11 -6.89 -8.45
C THR A 185 -7.67 -5.72 -7.64
N ALA A 186 -8.98 -5.69 -7.39
CA ALA A 186 -9.60 -4.68 -6.54
C ALA A 186 -9.05 -4.71 -5.09
N LEU A 187 -8.86 -5.91 -4.53
CA LEU A 187 -8.22 -6.07 -3.23
C LEU A 187 -6.78 -5.55 -3.23
N LEU A 188 -6.02 -5.82 -4.30
CA LEU A 188 -4.65 -5.31 -4.46
C LEU A 188 -4.62 -3.78 -4.57
N ILE A 189 -5.58 -3.15 -5.24
CA ILE A 189 -5.72 -1.69 -5.27
C ILE A 189 -5.89 -1.16 -3.85
N VAL A 190 -6.83 -1.71 -3.08
CA VAL A 190 -7.05 -1.33 -1.67
C VAL A 190 -5.78 -1.52 -0.86
N LEU A 191 -5.08 -2.64 -1.05
CA LEU A 191 -3.85 -2.95 -0.35
C LEU A 191 -2.72 -1.96 -0.67
N VAL A 192 -2.57 -1.57 -1.94
CA VAL A 192 -1.61 -0.54 -2.37
C VAL A 192 -1.94 0.82 -1.77
N LEU A 193 -3.22 1.17 -1.65
CA LEU A 193 -3.67 2.40 -1.01
C LEU A 193 -3.46 2.38 0.51
N LEU A 194 -3.42 1.20 1.14
CA LEU A 194 -3.07 1.05 2.56
C LEU A 194 -1.56 1.07 2.82
N MET A 195 -0.73 0.86 1.80
CA MET A 195 0.73 0.90 1.93
C MET A 195 1.28 2.35 1.91
N PRO A 196 2.48 2.58 2.48
CA PRO A 196 3.20 3.85 2.32
C PRO A 196 3.41 4.21 0.84
N PRO A 197 3.34 5.50 0.47
CA PRO A 197 3.24 6.69 1.34
C PRO A 197 1.80 7.14 1.65
N TYR A 198 0.77 6.41 1.24
CA TYR A 198 -0.62 6.83 1.43
C TYR A 198 -1.11 6.67 2.88
N ARG A 199 -0.44 5.82 3.66
CA ARG A 199 -0.69 5.59 5.09
C ARG A 199 0.63 5.42 5.86
N ASP A 200 0.56 5.51 7.20
CA ASP A 200 1.71 5.33 8.10
C ASP A 200 2.42 3.98 7.94
N ARG A 201 3.70 3.92 8.31
CA ARG A 201 4.54 2.71 8.18
C ARG A 201 4.05 1.50 8.96
N ARG A 202 3.29 1.73 10.05
CA ARG A 202 2.66 0.68 10.88
C ARG A 202 1.30 0.28 10.33
N TRP A 203 1.23 0.02 9.03
CA TRP A 203 -0.04 -0.07 8.32
C TRP A 203 -0.83 -1.32 8.73
N LEU A 204 -0.19 -2.47 8.99
CA LEU A 204 -0.87 -3.66 9.52
C LEU A 204 -1.16 -3.55 11.01
N ALA A 205 -0.20 -3.08 11.80
CA ALA A 205 -0.40 -2.91 13.24
C ALA A 205 -1.53 -1.89 13.55
N SER A 206 -1.78 -0.94 12.65
CA SER A 206 -2.92 -0.02 12.77
C SER A 206 -4.29 -0.67 12.52
N LEU A 207 -4.33 -1.85 11.89
CA LEU A 207 -5.58 -2.60 11.67
C LEU A 207 -5.94 -3.49 12.88
N SER A 208 -4.96 -3.90 13.68
CA SER A 208 -5.17 -4.77 14.85
C SER A 208 -5.50 -4.04 16.15
N LEU A 209 -5.44 -2.70 16.16
CA LEU A 209 -5.62 -1.86 17.36
C LEU A 209 -7.02 -1.22 17.44
N ARG A 210 -8.03 -1.81 16.81
CA ARG A 210 -9.43 -1.32 16.86
C ARG A 210 -10.36 -2.32 17.52
#